data_AF-A0A0J1HCA9-F1
#
_entry.id   AF-A0A0J1HCA9-F1
#
_cell.length_a   1.000
_cell.length_b   1.000
_cell.length_c   1.000
_cell.angle_alpha   90.00
_cell.angle_beta   90.00
_cell.angle_gamma   90.00
#
_symmetry.space_group_name_H-M   'P 1'
#
loop_
_entity.id
_entity.type
_entity.pdbx_description
1 polymer ?
#
loop_
_entity_poly.entity_id
_entity_poly.type
_entity_poly.pdbx_seq_one_letter_code
_entity_poly.pdbx_strand_id
1 'polypeptide(L)'
;MVSSITSASTQLSENVYSPDQGVICDKKAGFCADSYGISMEFTKEFLGQAAQDKMMAMVDKVGSSNFDTTRYSMSNKVYCDAEKQSCYTDRFSDTKAEAYNAILYPTQH
;
A
#
# COMPACT_ATOMS: atom_id res chain seq x y z
N MET A 1 25.12 -14.97 -20.52
CA MET A 1 23.74 -15.35 -20.14
C MET A 1 23.29 -14.36 -19.10
N VAL A 2 22.42 -13.41 -19.44
CA VAL A 2 21.86 -12.48 -18.46
C VAL A 2 20.57 -13.12 -17.95
N SER A 3 20.65 -13.73 -16.76
CA SER A 3 19.47 -14.21 -16.06
C SER A 3 18.66 -12.99 -15.64
N SER A 4 17.58 -12.70 -16.36
CA SER A 4 16.56 -11.74 -15.94
C SER A 4 15.96 -12.25 -14.64
N ILE A 5 16.34 -11.64 -13.53
CA ILE A 5 15.68 -11.83 -12.23
C ILE A 5 14.39 -11.04 -12.32
N THR A 6 13.32 -11.67 -12.79
CA THR A 6 11.99 -11.06 -12.77
C THR A 6 11.57 -11.00 -11.31
N SER A 7 11.61 -9.82 -10.67
CA SER A 7 10.98 -9.61 -9.37
C SER A 7 9.51 -10.03 -9.50
N ALA A 8 9.14 -11.12 -8.83
CA ALA A 8 7.80 -11.68 -8.94
C ALA A 8 6.82 -10.81 -8.16
N SER A 9 6.10 -9.94 -8.87
CA SER A 9 5.02 -9.18 -8.26
C SER A 9 3.89 -10.12 -7.83
N THR A 10 3.50 -10.11 -6.57
CA THR A 10 2.40 -10.94 -6.06
C THR A 10 1.07 -10.24 -6.24
N GLN A 11 0.17 -10.80 -7.05
CA GLN A 11 -1.18 -10.26 -7.22
C GLN A 11 -2.05 -10.58 -5.99
N LEU A 12 -2.68 -9.57 -5.39
CA LEU A 12 -3.57 -9.72 -4.23
C LEU A 12 -5.06 -9.56 -4.60
N SER A 13 -5.36 -8.71 -5.59
CA SER A 13 -6.68 -8.58 -6.22
C SER A 13 -6.52 -7.93 -7.60
N GLU A 14 -7.59 -7.66 -8.36
CA GLU A 14 -7.51 -7.06 -9.70
C GLU A 14 -6.59 -5.82 -9.80
N ASN A 15 -6.65 -4.93 -8.81
CA ASN A 15 -5.90 -3.66 -8.81
C ASN A 15 -4.79 -3.60 -7.76
N VAL A 16 -4.69 -4.61 -6.89
CA VAL A 16 -3.80 -4.60 -5.73
C VAL A 16 -2.77 -5.70 -5.85
N TYR A 17 -1.50 -5.34 -5.67
CA TYR A 17 -0.37 -6.23 -5.86
C TYR A 17 0.82 -5.79 -5.02
N SER A 18 1.76 -6.70 -4.77
CA SER A 18 3.01 -6.42 -4.09
C SER A 18 4.16 -6.50 -5.09
N PRO A 19 4.76 -5.36 -5.49
CA PRO A 19 5.86 -5.33 -6.45
C PRO A 19 7.21 -5.72 -5.83
N ASP A 20 7.36 -5.51 -4.53
CA ASP A 20 8.59 -5.78 -3.78
C ASP A 20 8.26 -6.18 -2.34
N GLN A 21 9.23 -6.76 -1.64
CA GLN A 21 9.10 -7.17 -0.26
C GLN A 21 8.74 -5.98 0.63
N GLY A 22 7.68 -6.11 1.42
CA GLY A 22 7.23 -5.04 2.31
C GLY A 22 6.42 -3.94 1.65
N VAL A 23 6.11 -4.04 0.35
CA VAL A 23 5.37 -3.02 -0.40
C VAL A 23 4.08 -3.60 -0.97
N ILE A 24 2.97 -2.88 -0.81
CA ILE A 24 1.71 -3.14 -1.51
C ILE A 24 1.28 -1.89 -2.27
N CYS A 25 0.95 -2.05 -3.54
CA CYS A 25 0.44 -1.01 -4.41
C CYS A 25 -1.00 -1.29 -4.83
N ASP A 26 -1.81 -0.24 -4.86
CA ASP A 26 -3.15 -0.26 -5.45
C ASP A 26 -3.19 0.72 -6.64
N LYS A 27 -3.27 0.16 -7.86
CA LYS A 27 -3.30 0.95 -9.10
C LYS A 27 -4.57 1.80 -9.23
N LYS A 28 -5.68 1.31 -8.67
CA LYS A 28 -6.98 1.98 -8.76
C LYS A 28 -7.10 3.08 -7.71
N ALA A 29 -6.61 2.85 -6.50
CA ALA A 29 -6.54 3.88 -5.46
C ALA A 29 -5.40 4.89 -5.72
N GLY A 30 -4.38 4.50 -6.48
CA GLY A 30 -3.32 5.38 -6.95
C GLY A 30 -2.20 5.59 -5.94
N PHE A 31 -1.97 4.63 -5.05
CA PHE A 31 -0.93 4.71 -4.04
C PHE A 31 -0.25 3.37 -3.76
N CYS A 32 0.96 3.44 -3.22
CA CYS A 32 1.64 2.31 -2.60
C CYS A 32 1.85 2.59 -1.11
N ALA A 33 1.95 1.51 -0.34
CA ALA A 33 2.15 1.56 1.09
C ALA A 33 3.18 0.50 1.52
N ASP A 34 3.86 0.81 2.62
CA ASP A 34 4.77 -0.07 3.34
C ASP A 34 4.33 -0.21 4.81
N SER A 35 5.21 -0.73 5.66
CA SER A 35 4.94 -0.94 7.09
C SER A 35 4.73 0.36 7.90
N TYR A 36 5.06 1.53 7.33
CA TYR A 36 4.86 2.84 7.94
C TYR A 36 3.60 3.56 7.42
N GLY A 37 2.98 3.04 6.35
CA GLY A 37 1.77 3.59 5.76
C GLY A 37 1.93 3.90 4.27
N ILE A 38 1.11 4.82 3.76
CA ILE A 38 1.21 5.28 2.38
C ILE A 38 2.58 5.93 2.14
N SER A 39 3.32 5.44 1.15
CA SER A 39 4.66 5.91 0.78
C SER A 39 4.63 6.66 -0.55
N MET A 40 4.99 7.94 -0.53
CA MET A 40 5.11 8.77 -1.74
C MET A 40 6.26 8.29 -2.64
N GLU A 41 7.31 7.73 -2.05
CA GLU A 41 8.47 7.20 -2.76
C GLU A 41 8.07 5.96 -3.56
N PHE A 42 7.48 4.95 -2.90
CA PHE A 42 7.01 3.75 -3.60
C PHE A 42 5.86 4.03 -4.56
N THR A 43 4.99 4.99 -4.24
CA THR A 43 3.95 5.44 -5.17
C THR A 43 4.57 5.95 -6.48
N LYS A 44 5.60 6.79 -6.38
CA LYS A 44 6.32 7.28 -7.56
C LYS A 44 7.07 6.15 -8.28
N GLU A 45 7.74 5.28 -7.54
CA GLU A 45 8.54 4.20 -8.09
C GLU A 45 7.70 3.20 -8.89
N PHE A 46 6.57 2.75 -8.34
CA PHE A 46 5.78 1.67 -8.94
C PHE A 46 4.56 2.14 -9.74
N LEU A 47 4.02 3.33 -9.46
CA LEU A 47 2.86 3.88 -10.17
C LEU A 47 3.19 5.14 -11.00
N GLY A 48 4.41 5.66 -10.88
CA GLY A 48 4.93 6.79 -11.65
C GLY A 48 4.66 8.16 -11.03
N GLN A 49 5.35 9.17 -11.56
CA GLN A 49 5.28 10.57 -11.08
C GLN A 49 3.84 11.10 -11.04
N ALA A 50 3.02 10.81 -12.05
CA ALA A 50 1.65 11.28 -12.12
C ALA A 50 0.75 10.75 -10.99
N ALA A 51 1.05 9.58 -10.42
CA ALA A 51 0.34 9.06 -9.25
C ALA A 51 0.72 9.83 -7.99
N GLN A 52 2.03 10.05 -7.78
CA GLN A 52 2.54 10.87 -6.68
C GLN A 52 1.97 12.30 -6.74
N ASP A 53 1.99 12.95 -7.89
CA ASP A 53 1.48 14.32 -8.06
C ASP A 53 0.01 14.44 -7.68
N LYS A 54 -0.81 13.41 -8.01
CA LYS A 54 -2.22 13.36 -7.60
C LYS A 54 -2.36 13.24 -6.08
N MET A 55 -1.53 12.44 -5.42
CA MET A 55 -1.55 12.34 -3.96
C MET A 55 -1.15 13.67 -3.31
N MET A 56 -0.06 14.29 -3.77
CA MET A 56 0.39 15.59 -3.28
C MET A 56 -0.69 16.66 -3.47
N ALA A 57 -1.35 16.70 -4.63
CA ALA A 57 -2.46 17.63 -4.86
C ALA A 57 -3.65 17.39 -3.91
N MET A 58 -3.91 16.13 -3.51
CA MET A 58 -4.92 15.83 -2.48
C MET A 58 -4.48 16.33 -1.11
N VAL A 59 -3.21 16.09 -0.73
CA VAL A 59 -2.60 16.60 0.51
C VAL A 59 -2.70 18.12 0.58
N ASP A 60 -2.35 18.82 -0.50
CA ASP A 60 -2.42 20.29 -0.57
C ASP A 60 -3.86 20.80 -0.43
N LYS A 61 -4.83 20.06 -1.00
CA LYS A 61 -6.25 20.43 -0.95
C LYS A 61 -6.86 20.25 0.46
N VAL A 62 -6.50 19.19 1.18
CA VAL A 62 -7.05 18.92 2.52
C VAL A 62 -6.17 19.49 3.65
N GLY A 63 -4.94 19.86 3.34
CA GLY A 63 -3.90 20.24 4.27
C GLY A 63 -3.17 19.01 4.84
N SER A 64 -1.84 19.10 4.95
CA SER A 64 -0.99 18.00 5.46
C SER A 64 -1.39 17.48 6.83
N SER A 65 -1.89 18.33 7.72
CA SER A 65 -2.38 17.92 9.04
C SER A 65 -3.66 17.07 9.01
N ASN A 66 -4.39 17.07 7.90
CA ASN A 66 -5.63 16.31 7.72
C ASN A 66 -5.45 15.08 6.82
N PHE A 67 -4.24 14.85 6.29
CA PHE A 67 -3.95 13.71 5.45
C PHE A 67 -3.23 12.63 6.26
N ASP A 68 -4.02 11.67 6.73
CA ASP A 68 -3.51 10.54 7.48
C ASP A 68 -2.98 9.45 6.54
N THR A 69 -1.66 9.25 6.53
CA THR A 69 -1.00 8.20 5.74
C THR A 69 -0.92 6.86 6.46
N THR A 70 -1.19 6.79 7.77
CA THR A 70 -1.03 5.57 8.57
C THR A 70 -2.30 4.72 8.54
N ARG A 71 -3.47 5.33 8.27
CA ARG A 71 -4.77 4.64 8.17
C ARG A 71 -5.40 4.81 6.80
N TYR A 72 -5.51 3.72 6.06
CA TYR A 72 -5.94 3.77 4.67
C TYR A 72 -6.75 2.54 4.24
N SER A 73 -7.62 2.73 3.25
CA SER A 73 -8.36 1.65 2.61
C SER A 73 -7.93 1.51 1.15
N MET A 74 -7.76 0.27 0.73
CA MET A 74 -7.54 -0.09 -0.66
C MET A 74 -8.88 -0.18 -1.41
N SER A 75 -8.81 -0.15 -2.74
CA SER A 75 -9.95 -0.18 -3.65
C SER A 75 -10.76 -1.49 -3.58
N ASN A 76 -10.18 -2.54 -3.01
CA ASN A 76 -10.84 -3.82 -2.71
C ASN A 76 -11.39 -3.90 -1.27
N LYS A 77 -11.47 -2.76 -0.57
CA LYS A 77 -11.99 -2.58 0.80
C LYS A 77 -11.04 -2.95 1.94
N VAL A 78 -9.95 -3.67 1.68
CA VAL A 78 -8.95 -3.98 2.71
C VAL A 78 -8.50 -2.69 3.38
N TYR A 79 -8.56 -2.69 4.71
CA TYR A 79 -8.22 -1.55 5.54
C TYR A 79 -6.94 -1.85 6.31
N CYS A 80 -5.98 -0.94 6.26
CA CYS A 80 -4.72 -1.07 6.98
C CYS A 80 -4.54 0.10 7.94
N ASP A 81 -3.99 -0.23 9.09
CA ASP A 81 -3.63 0.70 10.16
C ASP A 81 -2.17 0.41 10.54
N ALA A 82 -1.26 1.26 10.07
CA ALA A 82 0.18 1.12 10.26
C ALA A 82 0.59 1.34 11.72
N GLU A 83 -0.15 2.16 12.48
CA GLU A 83 0.08 2.33 13.90
C GLU A 83 -0.20 1.05 14.67
N LYS A 84 -1.21 0.27 14.23
CA LYS A 84 -1.53 -1.05 14.77
C LYS A 84 -0.76 -2.20 14.10
N GLN A 85 0.04 -1.90 13.09
CA GLN A 85 0.73 -2.89 12.26
C GLN A 85 -0.21 -4.02 11.82
N SER A 86 -1.40 -3.67 11.33
CA SER A 86 -2.40 -4.66 10.95
C SER A 86 -3.29 -4.20 9.80
N CYS A 87 -3.62 -5.15 8.93
CA CYS A 87 -4.62 -5.02 7.89
C CYS A 87 -5.80 -5.97 8.13
N TYR A 88 -6.99 -5.51 7.77
CA TYR A 88 -8.28 -6.17 7.96
C TYR A 88 -9.01 -6.28 6.63
N THR A 89 -9.86 -7.29 6.51
CA THR A 89 -10.66 -7.55 5.29
C THR A 89 -11.52 -6.35 4.89
N ASP A 90 -11.97 -5.56 5.86
CA ASP A 90 -12.56 -4.24 5.67
C ASP A 90 -12.42 -3.36 6.93
N ARG A 91 -12.81 -2.09 6.84
CA ARG A 91 -12.66 -1.09 7.92
C ARG A 91 -13.43 -1.41 9.20
N PHE A 92 -14.53 -2.17 9.10
CA PHE A 92 -15.43 -2.48 10.21
C PHE A 92 -15.29 -3.93 10.68
N SER A 93 -14.32 -4.66 10.13
CA SER A 93 -14.09 -6.07 10.42
C SER A 93 -12.90 -6.26 11.35
N ASP A 94 -13.05 -7.16 12.32
CA ASP A 94 -11.95 -7.63 13.16
C ASP A 94 -11.15 -8.78 12.48
N THR A 95 -11.55 -9.19 11.27
CA THR A 95 -10.90 -10.28 10.54
C THR A 95 -9.69 -9.76 9.78
N LYS A 96 -8.50 -10.27 10.15
CA LYS A 96 -7.23 -9.92 9.52
C LYS A 96 -7.18 -10.34 8.05
N ALA A 97 -6.59 -9.46 7.23
CA ALA A 97 -6.28 -9.76 5.84
C ALA A 97 -4.89 -10.43 5.76
N GLU A 98 -4.84 -11.74 5.98
CA GLU A 98 -3.59 -12.49 6.20
C GLU A 98 -2.50 -12.23 5.15
N ALA A 99 -2.85 -12.26 3.84
CA ALA A 99 -1.90 -12.01 2.77
C ALA A 99 -1.26 -10.61 2.84
N TYR A 100 -2.02 -9.61 3.29
CA TYR A 100 -1.55 -8.23 3.42
C TYR A 100 -0.64 -8.07 4.65
N ASN A 101 -1.04 -8.68 5.77
CA ASN A 101 -0.23 -8.70 6.99
C ASN A 101 1.10 -9.41 6.79
N ALA A 102 1.10 -10.54 6.07
CA ALA A 102 2.33 -11.28 5.78
C ALA A 102 3.35 -10.45 4.96
N ILE A 103 2.88 -9.51 4.14
CA ILE A 103 3.74 -8.65 3.31
C ILE A 103 4.18 -7.42 4.11
N LEU A 104 3.25 -6.68 4.72
CA LEU A 104 3.55 -5.39 5.36
C LEU A 104 4.08 -5.53 6.79
N TYR A 105 3.65 -6.55 7.52
CA TYR A 105 3.96 -6.76 8.93
C TYR A 105 4.42 -8.21 9.19
N PRO A 106 5.47 -8.68 8.50
CA PRO A 106 5.98 -10.02 8.74
C PRO A 106 6.45 -10.13 10.20
N THR A 107 5.98 -11.15 10.91
CA THR A 107 6.48 -11.46 12.25
C THR A 107 7.97 -11.73 12.15
N GLN A 108 8.79 -10.88 12.79
CA GLN A 108 10.20 -11.14 13.02
C GLN A 108 10.28 -12.32 14.01
N HIS A 109 10.86 -13.44 13.58
CA HIS A 109 11.15 -14.59 14.44
C HIS A 109 12.51 -14.44 15.11
#